data_AF-A0A1H8AGP2-F1
#
_entry.id   AF-A0A1H8AGP2-F1
#
_cell.length_a   1.000
_cell.length_b   1.000
_cell.length_c   1.000
_cell.angle_alpha   90.00
_cell.angle_beta   90.00
_cell.angle_gamma   90.00
#
_symmetry.space_group_name_H-M   'P 1'
#
loop_
_entity.id
_entity.type
_entity.pdbx_description
1 polymer ?
#
loop_
_entity_poly.entity_id
_entity_poly.type
_entity_poly.pdbx_seq_one_letter_code
_entity_poly.pdbx_strand_id
1 'polypeptide(L)' 'MKEEERIFQGKLFAPSHPDLKLIKRSAHNLSHHYSDAYEWQEEERNSILEQLLGRVGKNCYMQGL' A
#
# COMPACT_ATOMS: atom_id res chain seq x y z
N MET A 1 -23.29 -1.58 -1.89
CA MET A 1 -22.22 -1.68 -0.87
C MET A 1 -20.96 -2.09 -1.61
N LYS A 2 -19.92 -1.27 -1.59
CA LYS A 2 -18.62 -1.64 -2.18
C LYS A 2 -18.01 -2.78 -1.36
N GLU A 3 -17.15 -3.60 -1.94
CA GLU A 3 -16.50 -4.69 -1.20
C GLU A 3 -15.66 -4.17 -0.02
N GLU A 4 -15.04 -2.99 -0.15
CA GLU A 4 -14.36 -2.32 0.96
C GLU A 4 -15.27 -2.02 2.16
N GLU A 5 -16.49 -1.55 1.92
CA GLU A 5 -17.45 -1.27 3.00
C GLU A 5 -17.81 -2.56 3.76
N ARG A 6 -17.85 -3.71 3.06
CA ARG A 6 -18.06 -5.02 3.69
C ARG A 6 -16.89 -5.38 4.59
N ILE A 7 -15.65 -5.16 4.12
CA ILE A 7 -14.41 -5.38 4.89
C ILE A 7 -14.46 -4.56 6.19
N PHE A 8 -14.72 -3.24 6.09
CA PHE A 8 -14.75 -2.36 7.25
C PHE A 8 -15.89 -2.67 8.23
N GLN A 9 -16.97 -3.30 7.77
CA GLN A 9 -18.07 -3.78 8.62
C GLN A 9 -17.83 -5.20 9.18
N GLY A 10 -16.70 -5.84 8.89
CA GLY A 10 -16.40 -7.21 9.32
C GLY A 10 -17.28 -8.27 8.65
N LYS A 11 -17.87 -7.97 7.49
CA LYS A 11 -18.74 -8.88 6.74
C LYS A 11 -17.94 -9.70 5.74
N LEU A 12 -18.46 -10.87 5.37
CA LEU A 12 -17.93 -11.66 4.26
C LEU A 12 -17.87 -10.81 2.99
N PHE A 13 -16.76 -10.82 2.29
CA PHE A 13 -16.51 -10.07 1.06
C PHE A 13 -15.83 -10.98 0.00
N ALA A 14 -15.85 -10.56 -1.26
CA ALA A 14 -15.25 -11.27 -2.38
C ALA A 14 -13.84 -10.71 -2.68
N PRO A 15 -12.75 -11.34 -2.23
CA PRO A 15 -11.39 -10.82 -2.43
C PRO A 15 -10.96 -10.78 -3.91
N SER A 16 -11.63 -11.54 -4.78
CA SER A 16 -11.40 -11.53 -6.23
C SER A 16 -12.18 -10.44 -6.97
N HIS A 17 -12.93 -9.59 -6.26
CA HIS A 17 -13.66 -8.49 -6.88
C HIS A 17 -12.70 -7.53 -7.61
N PRO A 18 -13.01 -7.07 -8.83
CA PRO A 18 -12.10 -6.25 -9.64
C PRO A 18 -11.53 -5.05 -8.89
N ASP A 19 -12.36 -4.30 -8.17
CA ASP A 19 -11.93 -3.12 -7.40
C ASP A 19 -10.87 -3.45 -6.35
N LEU A 20 -11.07 -4.53 -5.59
CA LEU A 20 -10.10 -4.98 -4.58
C LEU A 20 -8.82 -5.51 -5.24
N LYS A 21 -8.92 -6.14 -6.41
CA LYS A 21 -7.73 -6.56 -7.18
C LYS A 21 -6.92 -5.36 -7.66
N LEU A 22 -7.57 -4.26 -8.05
CA LEU A 22 -6.88 -3.02 -8.45
C LEU A 22 -6.12 -2.41 -7.27
N ILE A 23 -6.77 -2.28 -6.11
CA ILE A 23 -6.13 -1.78 -4.88
C ILE A 23 -4.93 -2.66 -4.51
N LYS A 24 -5.13 -3.98 -4.45
CA LYS A 24 -4.07 -4.95 -4.14
C LYS A 24 -2.90 -4.85 -5.12
N ARG A 25 -3.17 -4.74 -6.42
CA ARG A 25 -2.13 -4.61 -7.45
C ARG A 25 -1.32 -3.33 -7.26
N SER A 26 -1.99 -2.19 -7.04
CA SER A 26 -1.33 -0.91 -6.80
C SER A 26 -0.40 -1.00 -5.57
N ALA A 27 -0.94 -1.48 -4.44
CA ALA A 27 -0.17 -1.64 -3.21
C ALA A 27 1.01 -2.61 -3.38
N HIS A 28 0.82 -3.72 -4.09
CA HIS A 28 1.89 -4.69 -4.35
C HIS A 28 3.01 -4.11 -5.21
N ASN A 29 2.66 -3.38 -6.27
CA ASN A 29 3.65 -2.73 -7.13
C ASN A 29 4.46 -1.67 -6.37
N LEU A 30 3.79 -0.84 -5.56
CA LEU A 30 4.47 0.14 -4.70
C LEU A 30 5.39 -0.53 -3.67
N SER A 31 4.93 -1.62 -3.04
CA SER A 31 5.76 -2.38 -2.10
C SER A 31 7.00 -2.98 -2.77
N HIS A 32 6.86 -3.50 -4.00
CA HIS A 32 7.99 -3.99 -4.78
C HIS A 32 8.95 -2.85 -5.11
N HIS A 33 8.43 -1.73 -5.60
CA HIS A 33 9.22 -0.56 -5.93
C HIS A 33 10.00 -0.01 -4.72
N TYR A 34 9.38 0.01 -3.54
CA TYR A 34 10.05 0.41 -2.30
C TYR A 34 11.22 -0.51 -1.94
N SER A 35 11.04 -1.82 -2.18
CA SER A 35 12.06 -2.83 -1.87
C SER A 35 13.25 -2.76 -2.83
N ASP A 36 12.98 -2.40 -4.10
CA ASP A 36 14.04 -2.22 -5.11
C ASP A 36 14.82 -0.90 -4.96
N ALA A 37 14.23 0.11 -4.30
CA ALA A 37 14.87 1.41 -4.12
C ALA A 37 16.09 1.33 -3.19
N TYR A 38 17.20 1.91 -3.62
CA TYR A 38 18.42 1.99 -2.82
C TYR A 38 18.25 2.86 -1.58
N GLU A 39 19.10 2.63 -0.57
CA GLU A 39 18.96 3.32 0.71
C GLU A 39 19.13 4.84 0.63
N TRP A 40 19.98 5.32 -0.28
CA TRP A 40 20.22 6.75 -0.51
C TRP A 40 19.10 7.45 -1.29
N GLN A 41 18.12 6.71 -1.83
CA GLN A 41 16.96 7.28 -2.54
C GLN A 41 15.84 7.66 -1.56
N GLU A 42 16.16 8.48 -0.56
CA GLU A 42 15.23 8.83 0.52
C GLU A 42 13.95 9.50 0.02
N GLU A 43 14.05 10.42 -0.94
CA GLU A 43 12.88 11.12 -1.50
C GLU A 43 11.91 10.15 -2.19
N GLU A 44 12.44 9.21 -2.96
CA GLU A 44 11.66 8.19 -3.66
C GLU A 44 11.01 7.21 -2.67
N ARG A 45 11.78 6.72 -1.70
CA ARG A 45 11.28 5.85 -0.63
C ARG A 45 10.16 6.53 0.16
N ASN A 46 10.31 7.81 0.50
CA ASN A 46 9.28 8.57 1.20
C ASN A 46 8.02 8.76 0.37
N SER A 47 8.17 9.12 -0.92
CA SER A 47 7.03 9.25 -1.85
C SER A 47 6.24 7.95 -2.00
N ILE A 48 6.93 6.80 -2.04
CA ILE A 48 6.27 5.49 -2.10
C ILE A 48 5.49 5.21 -0.80
N LEU A 49 6.06 5.52 0.37
CA LEU A 49 5.37 5.33 1.66
C LEU A 49 4.13 6.22 1.79
N GLU A 50 4.19 7.47 1.31
CA GLU A 50 3.05 8.39 1.31
C GLU A 50 1.89 7.91 0.42
N GLN A 51 2.21 7.22 -0.68
CA GLN A 51 1.20 6.62 -1.56
C GLN A 51 0.65 5.29 -1.01
N LEU A 52 1.50 4.48 -0.38
CA LEU A 52 1.15 3.14 0.09
C LEU A 52 0.37 3.16 1.40
N LEU A 53 0.71 4.07 2.31
CA LEU A 53 0.17 4.12 3.67
C LEU A 53 -0.87 5.22 3.79
N GLY A 54 -1.99 4.94 4.47
CA GLY A 54 -3.03 5.94 4.70
C GLY A 54 -2.57 7.14 5.54
N ARG A 55 -1.46 7.03 6.27
CA ARG A 55 -0.78 8.13 6.97
C ARG A 55 0.68 7.78 7.23
N VAL A 56 1.56 8.76 7.03
CA VAL A 56 2.99 8.66 7.36
C VAL A 56 3.31 9.67 8.47
N GLY A 57 4.05 9.22 9.49
CA GLY A 57 4.52 10.09 10.58
C GLY A 57 5.81 10.83 10.21
N LYS A 58 6.14 11.89 10.96
CA LYS A 58 7.44 12.55 10.82
C LYS A 58 8.57 11.56 11.11
N ASN A 59 9.59 11.52 10.25
CA ASN A 59 10.73 10.61 10.32
C ASN A 59 10.34 9.12 10.25
N CYS A 60 9.28 8.78 9.53
CA CYS A 60 8.94 7.38 9.25
C CYS A 60 9.98 6.75 8.32
N TYR A 61 10.51 5.60 8.70
CA TYR A 61 11.45 4.82 7.90
C TYR A 61 11.11 3.34 8.05
N MET A 62 11.10 2.60 6.95
CA MET A 62 10.95 1.15 6.94
C MET A 62 12.18 0.54 6.28
N GLN A 63 12.85 -0.40 6.95
CA GLN A 63 13.95 -1.10 6.30
C GLN A 63 13.38 -1.98 5.18
N GLY A 64 13.86 -1.76 3.94
CA GLY A 64 13.60 -2.69 2.83
C GLY A 64 14.32 -4.01 3.07
N LEU A 65 13.76 -5.11 2.56
CA LEU A 65 14.42 -6.42 2.54
C LEU A 65 15.37 -6.54 1.35
#